data_AF-A0A4U0GW98-F1
#
_entry.id   AF-A0A4U0GW98-F1
#
_cell.length_a   1.000
_cell.length_b   1.000
_cell.length_c   1.000
_cell.angle_alpha   90.00
_cell.angle_beta   90.00
_cell.angle_gamma   90.00
#
_symmetry.space_group_name_H-M   'P 1'
#
loop_
_entity.id
_entity.type
_entity.pdbx_description
1 polymer ?
#
loop_
_entity_poly.entity_id
_entity_poly.type
_entity_poly.pdbx_seq_one_letter_code
_entity_poly.pdbx_strand_id
1 'polypeptide(L)'
;MSLTYNGVIHSLRYKPVSMPPRRPLINSFPSVLLAVGVGLCGYYGLAWYQLPVYNETDLAASTELNLQIDLQRRGPNLQPDAEGLERMRSQVRAEVEAEINRERETVESRFGIGLIALVVGLGHMVFSRMTQR
;
A
#
# COMPACT_ATOMS: atom_id res chain seq x y z
N MET A 1 2.54 36.45 -78.98
CA MET A 1 2.71 36.56 -77.52
C MET A 1 1.38 36.24 -76.87
N SER A 2 1.19 34.99 -76.45
CA SER A 2 0.03 34.56 -75.66
C SER A 2 0.49 33.37 -74.83
N LEU A 3 0.72 33.59 -73.54
CA LEU A 3 1.11 32.58 -72.57
C LEU A 3 -0.16 32.05 -71.91
N THR A 4 -0.61 30.88 -72.34
CA THR A 4 -1.76 30.19 -71.76
C THR A 4 -1.34 29.54 -70.45
N TYR A 5 -1.68 30.19 -69.33
CA TYR A 5 -1.42 29.69 -67.98
C TYR A 5 -2.43 28.58 -67.66
N ASN A 6 -1.99 27.32 -67.73
CA ASN A 6 -2.83 26.15 -67.47
C ASN A 6 -2.88 25.91 -65.94
N GLY A 7 -3.85 26.51 -65.26
CA GLY A 7 -4.05 26.40 -63.83
C GLY A 7 -4.59 25.02 -63.42
N VAL A 8 -3.67 24.09 -63.10
CA VAL A 8 -4.01 22.82 -62.47
C VAL A 8 -4.24 23.07 -60.98
N ILE A 9 -5.50 23.28 -60.58
CA ILE A 9 -5.88 23.35 -59.16
C ILE A 9 -6.00 21.91 -58.65
N HIS A 10 -4.91 21.37 -58.08
CA HIS A 10 -4.97 20.12 -57.32
C HIS A 10 -5.83 20.33 -56.08
N SER A 11 -7.11 19.93 -56.15
CA SER A 11 -7.98 19.84 -54.98
C SER A 11 -7.49 18.69 -54.08
N LEU A 12 -6.60 19.01 -53.13
CA LEU A 12 -6.21 18.06 -52.08
C LEU A 12 -7.44 17.80 -51.20
N ARG A 13 -8.09 16.65 -51.46
CA ARG A 13 -9.24 16.15 -50.73
C ARG A 13 -8.79 15.82 -49.30
N TYR A 14 -9.03 16.74 -48.37
CA TYR A 14 -8.76 16.57 -46.94
C TYR A 14 -9.60 15.38 -46.43
N LYS A 15 -8.96 14.23 -46.17
CA LYS A 15 -9.61 13.12 -45.47
C LYS A 15 -9.70 13.54 -44.00
N PRO A 16 -10.89 13.69 -43.40
CA PRO A 16 -10.98 13.96 -41.97
C PRO A 16 -10.35 12.78 -41.23
N VAL A 17 -9.35 13.07 -40.39
CA VAL A 17 -8.77 12.10 -39.47
C VAL A 17 -9.88 11.75 -38.48
N SER A 18 -10.50 10.58 -38.64
CA SER A 18 -11.44 10.03 -37.67
C SER A 18 -10.67 9.71 -36.40
N MET A 19 -10.69 10.64 -35.43
CA MET A 19 -10.18 10.37 -34.09
C MET A 19 -11.00 9.21 -33.51
N PRO A 20 -10.36 8.11 -33.08
CA PRO A 20 -11.07 7.02 -32.44
C PRO A 20 -11.74 7.55 -31.15
N PRO A 21 -12.97 7.12 -30.85
CA PRO A 21 -13.67 7.57 -29.65
C PRO A 21 -12.83 7.20 -28.42
N ARG A 22 -12.36 8.20 -27.68
CA ARG A 22 -11.74 7.99 -26.37
C ARG A 22 -12.83 7.47 -25.43
N ARG A 23 -12.80 6.18 -25.11
CA ARG A 23 -13.71 5.61 -24.11
C ARG A 23 -13.48 6.36 -22.78
N PRO A 24 -14.54 6.80 -22.09
CA PRO A 24 -14.40 7.55 -20.85
C PRO A 24 -13.74 6.67 -19.79
N LEU A 25 -12.67 7.19 -19.17
CA LEU A 25 -11.91 6.55 -18.08
C LEU A 25 -12.80 6.08 -16.91
N ILE A 26 -13.98 6.68 -16.75
CA ILE A 26 -14.95 6.39 -15.69
C ILE A 26 -15.45 4.94 -15.77
N ASN A 27 -15.56 4.33 -16.95
CA ASN A 27 -16.01 2.94 -17.08
C ASN A 27 -14.96 1.91 -16.63
N SER A 28 -13.69 2.30 -16.52
CA SER A 28 -12.61 1.41 -16.08
C SER A 28 -12.32 1.54 -14.58
N PHE A 29 -12.87 2.55 -13.91
CA PHE A 29 -12.63 2.80 -12.48
C PHE A 29 -12.97 1.60 -11.59
N PRO A 30 -14.12 0.90 -11.75
CA PRO A 30 -14.45 -0.24 -10.91
C PRO A 30 -13.50 -1.42 -11.09
N SER A 31 -13.04 -1.66 -12.31
CA SER A 31 -12.08 -2.73 -12.63
C SER A 31 -10.70 -2.44 -12.04
N VAL A 32 -10.27 -1.18 -12.06
CA VAL A 32 -9.04 -0.74 -11.38
C VAL A 32 -9.18 -0.90 -9.87
N LEU A 33 -10.31 -0.49 -9.29
CA LEU A 33 -10.59 -0.66 -7.86
C LEU A 33 -10.55 -2.12 -7.43
N LEU A 34 -11.13 -3.00 -8.24
CA LEU A 34 -11.12 -4.45 -8.01
C LEU A 34 -9.69 -5.00 -8.10
N ALA A 35 -8.93 -4.65 -9.14
CA ALA A 35 -7.55 -5.10 -9.28
C ALA A 35 -6.66 -4.63 -8.12
N VAL A 36 -6.82 -3.38 -7.69
CA VAL A 36 -6.12 -2.81 -6.52
C VAL A 36 -6.56 -3.52 -5.24
N GLY A 37 -7.86 -3.76 -5.06
CA GLY A 37 -8.40 -4.49 -3.92
C GLY A 37 -7.85 -5.92 -3.83
N VAL A 38 -7.84 -6.67 -4.94
CA VAL A 38 -7.25 -8.02 -5.02
C VAL A 38 -5.76 -7.98 -4.68
N GLY A 39 -5.01 -7.03 -5.25
CA GLY A 39 -3.58 -6.89 -5.00
C GLY A 39 -3.28 -6.57 -3.53
N LEU A 40 -4.00 -5.62 -2.94
CA LEU A 40 -3.85 -5.23 -1.55
C LEU A 40 -4.25 -6.36 -0.59
N CYS A 41 -5.40 -7.00 -0.81
CA CYS A 41 -5.84 -8.13 0.01
C CYS A 41 -4.87 -9.31 -0.09
N GLY A 42 -4.37 -9.64 -1.29
CA GLY A 42 -3.42 -10.72 -1.47
C GLY A 42 -2.09 -10.44 -0.76
N TYR A 43 -1.54 -9.23 -0.97
CA TYR A 43 -0.27 -8.84 -0.37
C TYR A 43 -0.35 -8.71 1.16
N TYR A 44 -1.32 -7.93 1.67
CA TYR A 44 -1.46 -7.72 3.11
C TYR A 44 -2.06 -8.93 3.84
N GLY A 45 -2.84 -9.77 3.15
CA GLY A 45 -3.28 -11.06 3.69
C GLY A 45 -2.11 -12.02 3.87
N LEU A 46 -1.17 -12.07 2.91
CA LEU A 46 0.06 -12.84 3.07
C LEU A 46 0.95 -12.26 4.18
N ALA A 47 1.11 -10.94 4.23
CA ALA A 47 1.85 -10.27 5.30
C ALA A 47 1.24 -10.57 6.68
N TRP A 48 -0.08 -10.59 6.78
CA TRP A 48 -0.78 -10.94 8.01
C TRP A 48 -0.56 -12.39 8.41
N TYR A 49 -0.60 -13.33 7.45
CA TYR A 49 -0.30 -14.74 7.72
C TYR A 49 1.16 -14.96 8.16
N GLN A 50 2.08 -14.14 7.66
CA GLN A 50 3.51 -14.21 7.99
C GLN A 50 3.88 -13.43 9.27
N LEU A 51 2.95 -12.68 9.87
CA LEU A 51 3.23 -11.94 11.11
C LEU A 51 3.68 -12.92 12.19
N PRO A 52 4.89 -12.77 12.74
CA PRO A 52 5.37 -13.64 13.80
C PRO A 52 4.47 -13.52 15.04
N VAL A 53 4.15 -14.67 15.62
CA VAL A 53 3.51 -14.75 16.93
C VAL A 53 4.63 -14.65 17.95
N TYR A 54 4.95 -13.43 18.37
CA TYR A 54 5.94 -13.21 19.42
C TYR A 54 5.46 -13.86 20.71
N ASN A 55 6.25 -14.80 21.22
CA ASN A 55 6.02 -15.40 22.52
C ASN A 55 6.68 -14.53 23.61
N GLU A 56 6.24 -14.66 24.86
CA GLU A 56 6.80 -13.96 26.03
C GLU A 56 8.33 -14.14 26.16
N THR A 57 8.84 -15.30 25.74
CA THR A 57 10.27 -15.61 25.71
C THR A 57 11.04 -14.76 24.68
N ASP A 58 10.45 -14.49 23.52
CA ASP A 58 11.10 -13.69 22.47
C ASP A 58 11.11 -12.22 22.87
N LEU A 59 10.01 -11.75 23.47
CA LEU A 59 9.91 -10.39 24.00
C LEU A 59 10.94 -10.13 25.11
N ALA A 60 11.12 -11.09 26.02
CA ALA A 60 12.13 -11.01 27.06
C ALA A 60 13.56 -10.99 26.50
N ALA A 61 13.84 -11.83 25.49
CA ALA A 61 15.14 -11.86 24.83
C ALA A 61 15.46 -10.54 24.11
N SER A 62 14.50 -9.99 23.36
CA SER A 62 14.65 -8.68 22.70
C SER A 62 14.81 -7.53 23.69
N THR A 63 14.08 -7.57 24.81
CA THR A 63 14.18 -6.57 25.88
C THR A 63 15.57 -6.58 26.50
N GLU A 64 16.07 -7.75 26.87
CA GLU A 64 17.39 -7.88 27.51
C GLU A 64 18.52 -7.49 26.56
N LEU A 65 18.40 -7.83 25.27
CA LEU A 65 19.38 -7.45 24.25
C LEU A 65 19.43 -5.93 24.04
N ASN A 66 18.27 -5.26 23.95
CA ASN A 66 18.20 -3.81 23.85
C ASN A 66 18.71 -3.12 25.13
N LEU A 67 18.38 -3.65 26.30
CA LEU A 67 18.89 -3.15 27.58
C LEU A 67 20.42 -3.19 27.64
N GLN A 68 21.03 -4.29 27.19
CA GLN A 68 22.49 -4.41 27.12
C GLN A 68 23.12 -3.38 26.18
N ILE A 69 22.50 -3.11 25.02
CA ILE A 69 22.96 -2.07 24.10
C ILE A 69 22.90 -0.70 24.78
N ASP A 70 21.82 -0.39 25.50
CA ASP A 70 21.66 0.88 26.20
C ASP A 70 22.66 1.05 27.35
N LEU A 71 22.94 -0.02 28.08
CA LEU A 71 23.95 -0.03 29.14
C LEU A 71 25.36 0.18 28.55
N GLN A 72 25.67 -0.43 27.41
CA GLN A 72 26.94 -0.21 26.70
C GLN A 72 27.10 1.23 26.23
N ARG A 73 26.02 1.88 25.78
CA ARG A 73 26.04 3.30 25.35
C ARG A 73 26.28 4.28 26.49
N ARG A 74 25.86 3.97 27.72
CA ARG A 74 25.99 4.86 28.88
C ARG A 74 27.41 4.90 29.47
N GLY A 75 28.27 3.95 29.13
CA GLY A 75 29.65 3.89 29.61
C GLY A 75 29.78 3.48 31.09
N PRO A 76 31.01 3.18 31.56
CA PRO A 76 31.24 2.53 32.85
C PRO A 76 30.87 3.36 34.08
N ASN A 77 30.78 4.70 33.97
CA ASN A 77 30.53 5.60 35.10
C ASN A 77 29.05 5.92 35.34
N LEU A 78 28.13 5.43 34.50
CA LEU A 78 26.69 5.71 34.56
C LEU A 78 25.85 4.43 34.66
N GLN A 79 26.41 3.37 35.27
CA GLN A 79 25.66 2.14 35.48
C GLN A 79 24.52 2.38 36.49
N PRO A 80 23.27 2.06 36.12
CA PRO A 80 22.13 2.23 37.00
C PRO A 80 22.19 1.23 38.17
N ASP A 81 21.58 1.62 39.28
CA ASP A 81 21.31 0.74 40.41
C ASP A 81 20.26 -0.33 40.04
N ALA A 82 20.06 -1.33 40.89
CA ALA A 82 19.15 -2.44 40.61
C ALA A 82 17.70 -1.96 40.31
N GLU A 83 17.24 -0.93 41.01
CA GLU A 83 15.90 -0.35 40.79
C GLU A 83 15.82 0.43 39.47
N GLY A 84 16.86 1.17 39.10
CA GLY A 84 16.97 1.84 37.81
C GLY A 84 17.04 0.86 36.64
N LEU A 85 17.69 -0.29 36.83
CA LEU A 85 17.85 -1.34 35.82
C LEU A 85 16.51 -2.04 35.54
N GLU A 86 15.72 -2.32 36.58
CA GLU A 86 14.36 -2.87 36.45
C GLU A 86 13.42 -1.90 35.71
N ARG A 87 13.49 -0.59 36.03
CA ARG A 87 12.73 0.45 35.32
C ARG A 87 13.11 0.51 33.85
N MET A 88 14.41 0.50 33.53
CA MET A 88 14.88 0.49 32.14
C MET A 88 14.41 -0.76 31.39
N ARG A 89 14.46 -1.94 32.02
CA ARG A 89 13.91 -3.18 31.43
C ARG A 89 12.41 -3.03 31.11
N SER A 90 11.62 -2.48 32.05
CA SER A 90 10.19 -2.28 31.83
C SER A 90 9.89 -1.29 30.70
N GLN A 91 10.69 -0.23 30.59
CA GLN A 91 10.56 0.77 29.54
C GLN A 91 10.88 0.19 28.17
N VAL A 92 12.02 -0.49 28.04
CA VAL A 92 12.43 -1.15 26.78
C VAL A 92 11.41 -2.19 26.35
N ARG A 93 10.85 -2.96 27.29
CA ARG A 93 9.78 -3.91 27.00
C ARG A 93 8.55 -3.24 26.41
N ALA A 94 8.10 -2.13 27.01
CA ALA A 94 6.95 -1.38 26.53
C ALA A 94 7.21 -0.75 25.14
N GLU A 95 8.44 -0.31 24.86
CA GLU A 95 8.84 0.21 23.55
C GLU A 95 8.79 -0.88 22.47
N VAL A 96 9.36 -2.06 22.74
CA VAL A 96 9.33 -3.20 21.81
C VAL A 96 7.89 -3.66 21.54
N GLU A 97 7.07 -3.76 22.59
CA GLU A 97 5.65 -4.14 22.45
C GLU A 97 4.85 -3.10 21.64
N ALA A 98 5.09 -1.81 21.88
CA ALA A 98 4.42 -0.75 21.13
C ALA A 98 4.81 -0.75 19.64
N GLU A 99 6.06 -1.06 19.31
CA GLU A 99 6.52 -1.16 17.93
C GLU A 99 5.86 -2.34 17.20
N ILE A 100 5.83 -3.52 17.85
CA ILE A 100 5.15 -4.71 17.31
C ILE A 100 3.66 -4.43 17.06
N ASN A 101 2.99 -3.77 18.01
CA ASN A 101 1.57 -3.45 17.87
C ASN A 101 1.32 -2.48 16.72
N ARG A 102 2.17 -1.46 16.53
CA ARG A 102 2.05 -0.52 15.41
C ARG A 102 2.22 -1.19 14.05
N GLU A 103 3.13 -2.17 13.94
CA GLU A 103 3.30 -2.94 12.70
C GLU A 103 2.03 -3.74 12.37
N ARG A 104 1.46 -4.41 13.37
CA ARG A 104 0.20 -5.16 13.23
C ARG A 104 -0.95 -4.26 12.81
N GLU A 105 -1.16 -3.15 13.50
CA GLU A 105 -2.22 -2.18 13.16
C GLU A 105 -2.08 -1.63 11.74
N THR A 106 -0.84 -1.40 11.28
CA THR A 106 -0.59 -0.92 9.92
C THR A 106 -0.98 -1.96 8.88
N VAL A 107 -0.62 -3.23 9.11
CA VAL A 107 -0.98 -4.34 8.22
C VAL A 107 -2.50 -4.53 8.19
N GLU A 108 -3.15 -4.55 9.36
CA GLU A 108 -4.61 -4.73 9.49
C GLU A 108 -5.38 -3.58 8.83
N SER A 109 -4.98 -2.33 9.06
CA SER A 109 -5.62 -1.15 8.47
C SER A 109 -5.52 -1.17 6.94
N ARG A 110 -4.33 -1.46 6.40
CA ARG A 110 -4.12 -1.50 4.94
C ARG A 110 -4.83 -2.68 4.29
N PHE A 111 -4.91 -3.83 4.98
CA PHE A 111 -5.74 -4.95 4.57
C PHE A 111 -7.21 -4.56 4.51
N GLY A 112 -7.72 -3.86 5.53
CA GLY A 112 -9.09 -3.37 5.59
C GLY A 112 -9.44 -2.42 4.43
N ILE A 113 -8.54 -1.49 4.09
CA ILE A 113 -8.70 -0.60 2.93
C ILE A 113 -8.77 -1.42 1.63
N GLY A 114 -7.88 -2.40 1.47
CA GLY A 114 -7.91 -3.32 0.32
C GLY A 114 -9.23 -4.09 0.22
N LEU A 115 -9.75 -4.56 1.35
CA LEU A 115 -11.00 -5.31 1.42
C LEU A 115 -12.20 -4.45 1.02
N ILE A 116 -12.27 -3.20 1.49
CA ILE A 116 -13.31 -2.26 1.09
C ILE A 116 -13.26 -2.02 -0.42
N ALA A 117 -12.07 -1.75 -0.97
CA ALA A 117 -11.89 -1.55 -2.40
C ALA A 117 -12.33 -2.77 -3.22
N LEU A 118 -11.99 -3.98 -2.75
CA LEU A 118 -12.40 -5.24 -3.35
C LEU A 118 -13.93 -5.40 -3.37
N VAL A 119 -14.60 -5.19 -2.22
CA VAL A 119 -16.05 -5.33 -2.08
C VAL A 119 -16.79 -4.32 -2.95
N VAL A 120 -16.34 -3.07 -2.98
CA VAL A 120 -16.94 -2.03 -3.82
C VAL A 120 -16.77 -2.35 -5.31
N GLY A 121 -15.57 -2.78 -5.73
CA GLY A 121 -15.30 -3.20 -7.11
C GLY A 121 -16.17 -4.38 -7.54
N LEU A 122 -16.28 -5.41 -6.69
CA LEU A 122 -17.13 -6.58 -6.93
C LEU A 122 -18.61 -6.22 -6.98
N GLY A 123 -19.09 -5.42 -6.03
CA GLY A 123 -20.48 -4.95 -5.98
C GLY A 123 -20.87 -4.20 -7.24
N HIS A 124 -20.01 -3.29 -7.72
CA HIS A 124 -20.23 -2.57 -8.96
C HIS A 124 -20.25 -3.49 -10.19
N MET A 125 -19.34 -4.47 -10.26
CA MET A 125 -19.29 -5.44 -11.36
C MET A 125 -20.56 -6.29 -11.41
N VAL A 126 -21.03 -6.78 -10.26
CA VAL A 126 -22.28 -7.56 -10.15
C VAL A 126 -23.49 -6.70 -10.52
N PHE A 127 -23.59 -5.49 -9.97
CA PHE A 127 -24.69 -4.56 -10.24
C PHE A 127 -24.77 -4.18 -11.73
N SER A 128 -23.63 -3.87 -12.35
CA SER A 128 -23.54 -3.58 -13.79
C SER A 128 -23.96 -4.79 -14.64
N ARG A 129 -23.65 -6.02 -14.21
CA ARG A 129 -24.03 -7.24 -14.93
C ARG A 129 -25.53 -7.53 -14.80
N MET A 130 -26.14 -7.17 -13.67
CA MET A 130 -27.58 -7.33 -13.45
C MET A 130 -28.40 -6.27 -14.21
N THR A 131 -27.90 -5.04 -14.33
CA THR A 131 -28.60 -3.94 -15.04
C THR A 131 -28.43 -3.98 -16.57
N GLN A 132 -27.41 -4.67 -17.07
CA GLN A 132 -27.22 -4.91 -18.52
C GLN A 132 -27.99 -6.13 -19.06
N ARG A 133 -28.64 -6.90 -18.19
CA ARG A 133 -29.55 -7.99 -18.58
C ARG A 133 -30.98 -7.47 -18.64
#